data_AF-A0A3N5EQG1-F1
#
_entry.id   AF-A0A3N5EQG1-F1
#
_cell.length_a   1.000
_cell.length_b   1.000
_cell.length_c   1.000
_cell.angle_alpha   90.00
_cell.angle_beta   90.00
_cell.angle_gamma   90.00
#
_symmetry.space_group_name_H-M   'P 1'
#
loop_
_entity.id
_entity.type
_entity.pdbx_description
1 polymer ?
#
loop_
_entity_poly.entity_id
_entity_poly.type
_entity_poly.pdbx_seq_one_letter_code
_entity_poly.pdbx_strand_id
1 'polypeptide(L)'
;MGPLQGRGQRGLVADINVTPLVDVMLVLLIIFMVTAPMMTQGLDVDLPETTAKSLRQEDEPLVVTIDKEAKITLGKAEVNQAILFQQLSKMEEAKKKEPIYL
;
A
#
# COMPACT_ATOMS: atom_id res chain seq x y z
N MET A 1 79.25 -42.37 13.10
CA MET A 1 78.54 -42.37 11.80
C MET A 1 77.04 -42.39 12.10
N GLY A 2 76.30 -41.35 11.72
CA GLY A 2 74.85 -41.46 11.45
C GLY A 2 74.62 -41.96 10.01
N PRO A 3 73.37 -42.19 9.56
CA PRO A 3 72.35 -41.12 9.52
C PRO A 3 70.89 -41.50 9.87
N LEU A 4 70.12 -40.44 10.20
CA LEU A 4 68.75 -40.07 9.79
C LEU A 4 67.62 -41.12 9.87
N GLN A 5 66.68 -40.99 10.81
CA GLN A 5 65.45 -40.17 10.71
C GLN A 5 64.38 -40.76 9.77
N GLY A 6 63.31 -41.26 10.39
CA GLY A 6 62.02 -41.54 9.75
C GLY A 6 60.89 -40.96 10.60
N ARG A 7 60.78 -39.62 10.58
CA ARG A 7 59.63 -38.88 11.09
C ARG A 7 58.59 -38.90 9.97
N GLY A 8 57.37 -39.37 10.20
CA GLY A 8 56.31 -39.16 9.21
C GLY A 8 55.06 -39.98 9.40
N GLN A 9 53.99 -39.30 9.81
CA GLN A 9 52.61 -39.60 9.44
C GLN A 9 52.03 -40.94 9.91
N ARG A 10 51.77 -41.05 11.22
CA ARG A 10 50.41 -41.46 11.57
C ARG A 10 49.53 -40.28 11.21
N GLY A 11 48.91 -40.34 10.03
CA GLY A 11 47.92 -39.35 9.60
C GLY A 11 46.90 -39.22 10.72
N LEU A 12 46.96 -38.09 11.43
CA LEU A 12 45.85 -37.62 12.23
C LEU A 12 44.76 -37.33 11.22
N VAL A 13 43.90 -38.31 10.98
CA VAL A 13 42.65 -38.07 10.27
C VAL A 13 41.90 -37.12 11.19
N ALA A 14 41.94 -35.83 10.86
CA ALA A 14 41.12 -34.85 11.51
C ALA A 14 39.68 -35.23 11.13
N ASP A 15 38.95 -35.82 12.07
CA ASP A 15 37.50 -35.96 11.92
C ASP A 15 36.96 -34.57 11.60
N ILE A 16 36.39 -34.42 10.40
CA ILE A 16 35.70 -33.19 10.06
C ILE A 16 34.61 -33.05 11.11
N ASN A 17 34.55 -31.90 11.80
CA ASN A 17 33.48 -31.62 12.73
C ASN A 17 32.17 -31.47 11.92
N VAL A 18 31.51 -32.59 11.65
CA VAL A 18 30.29 -32.69 10.85
C VAL A 18 29.14 -31.96 11.54
N THR A 19 29.14 -31.92 12.87
CA THR A 19 28.10 -31.26 13.67
C THR A 19 28.01 -29.76 13.39
N PRO A 20 29.10 -28.96 13.43
CA PRO A 20 29.10 -27.58 12.94
C PRO A 20 28.75 -27.44 11.46
N LEU A 21 29.22 -28.36 10.60
CA LEU A 21 28.98 -28.27 9.16
C LEU A 21 27.48 -28.42 8.82
N VAL A 22 26.83 -29.41 9.45
CA VAL A 22 25.40 -29.65 9.30
C VAL A 22 24.59 -28.49 9.86
N ASP A 23 24.99 -27.91 11.00
CA ASP A 23 24.32 -26.74 11.60
C ASP A 23 24.32 -25.53 10.65
N VAL A 24 25.46 -25.20 10.05
CA VAL A 24 25.55 -24.13 9.03
C VAL A 24 24.68 -24.43 7.82
N MET A 25 24.68 -25.68 7.33
CA MET A 25 23.83 -26.08 6.21
C MET A 25 22.34 -25.99 6.55
N LEU A 26 21.93 -26.39 7.76
CA LEU A 26 20.54 -26.31 8.23
C LEU A 26 20.07 -24.86 8.37
N VAL A 27 20.92 -23.97 8.89
CA VAL A 27 20.64 -22.53 8.95
C VAL A 27 20.38 -21.95 7.56
N LEU A 28 21.21 -22.29 6.56
CA LEU A 28 21.01 -21.84 5.18
C LEU A 28 19.69 -22.37 4.58
N LEU A 29 19.32 -23.62 4.87
CA LEU A 29 18.05 -24.19 4.43
C LEU A 29 16.84 -23.48 5.07
N ILE A 30 16.91 -23.15 6.36
CA ILE A 30 15.86 -22.39 7.06
C ILE A 30 15.72 -20.99 6.47
N ILE A 31 16.83 -20.29 6.19
CA ILE A 31 16.81 -18.96 5.55
C ILE A 31 16.06 -19.03 4.21
N PHE A 32 16.43 -19.98 3.34
CA PHE A 32 15.76 -20.13 2.05
C PHE A 32 14.27 -20.47 2.20
N MET A 33 13.93 -21.40 3.10
CA MET A 33 12.54 -21.79 3.39
C MET A 33 11.69 -20.60 3.89
N VAL A 34 12.26 -19.69 4.68
CA VAL A 34 11.55 -18.51 5.23
C VAL A 34 11.46 -17.36 4.21
N THR A 35 12.47 -17.18 3.35
CA THR A 35 12.43 -16.12 2.32
C THR A 35 11.43 -16.41 1.19
N ALA A 36 11.16 -17.67 0.86
CA ALA A 36 10.21 -18.05 -0.18
C ALA A 36 8.76 -17.56 0.08
N PRO A 37 8.14 -17.75 1.26
CA PRO A 37 6.79 -17.24 1.53
C PRO A 37 6.73 -15.71 1.64
N MET A 38 7.86 -15.03 1.86
CA MET A 38 7.92 -13.56 1.83
C MET A 38 7.89 -13.02 0.39
N MET A 39 8.22 -13.85 -0.61
CA MET A 39 8.17 -13.47 -2.02
C MET A 39 6.75 -13.48 -2.61
N THR A 40 5.75 -13.98 -1.87
CA THR A 40 4.35 -14.08 -2.33
C THR A 40 3.42 -13.07 -1.67
N GLN A 41 3.91 -12.07 -0.93
CA GLN A 41 3.10 -10.90 -0.58
C GLN A 41 3.04 -9.92 -1.77
N GLY A 42 2.60 -10.41 -2.91
CA GLY A 42 1.86 -9.58 -3.83
C GLY A 42 0.53 -9.34 -3.14
N LEU A 43 0.37 -8.18 -2.51
CA LEU A 43 -0.97 -7.69 -2.28
C LEU A 43 -1.66 -7.76 -3.64
N ASP A 44 -2.73 -8.55 -3.78
CA ASP A 44 -3.75 -8.30 -4.80
C ASP A 44 -4.37 -6.96 -4.40
N VAL A 45 -3.63 -5.91 -4.71
CA VAL A 45 -4.16 -4.57 -4.68
C VAL A 45 -4.94 -4.51 -5.97
N ASP A 46 -6.24 -4.72 -5.87
CA ASP A 46 -7.18 -3.96 -6.70
C ASP A 46 -6.87 -2.49 -6.41
N LEU A 47 -5.78 -1.96 -7.00
CA LEU A 47 -5.63 -0.52 -7.07
C LEU A 47 -6.83 -0.12 -7.91
N PRO A 48 -7.83 0.60 -7.35
CA PRO A 48 -8.75 1.27 -8.23
C PRO A 48 -7.85 2.07 -9.18
N GLU A 49 -8.05 1.88 -10.48
CA GLU A 49 -7.52 2.80 -11.49
C GLU A 49 -8.11 4.17 -11.14
N THR A 50 -7.47 4.85 -10.19
CA THR A 50 -7.57 6.27 -10.10
C THR A 50 -6.88 6.69 -11.36
N THR A 51 -7.67 6.93 -12.41
CA THR A 51 -7.35 7.94 -13.39
C THR A 51 -6.64 9.02 -12.59
N ALA A 52 -5.41 9.34 -12.95
CA ALA A 52 -4.72 10.51 -12.44
C ALA A 52 -5.52 11.77 -12.85
N LYS A 53 -6.74 11.90 -12.33
CA LYS A 53 -7.39 13.17 -12.12
C LYS A 53 -6.61 13.68 -10.95
N SER A 54 -5.64 14.53 -11.26
CA SER A 54 -5.16 15.65 -10.45
C SER A 54 -5.88 15.66 -9.11
N LEU A 55 -5.15 15.53 -7.98
CA LEU A 55 -5.65 15.70 -6.60
C LEU A 55 -7.04 16.27 -6.69
N ARG A 56 -8.06 15.42 -6.58
CA ARG A 56 -9.45 15.81 -6.75
C ARG A 56 -9.59 17.04 -5.88
N GLN A 57 -9.57 18.20 -6.52
CA GLN A 57 -9.69 19.48 -5.86
C GLN A 57 -11.02 19.30 -5.18
N GLU A 58 -11.02 19.10 -3.85
CA GLU A 58 -12.18 18.62 -3.10
C GLU A 58 -13.37 19.34 -3.70
N ASP A 59 -14.22 18.59 -4.43
CA ASP A 59 -15.24 19.22 -5.27
C ASP A 59 -16.01 20.13 -4.33
N GLU A 60 -15.85 21.45 -4.49
CA GLU A 60 -16.28 22.41 -3.46
C GLU A 60 -17.76 22.13 -3.18
N PRO A 61 -18.11 21.76 -1.94
CA PRO A 61 -19.44 21.28 -1.69
C PRO A 61 -20.44 22.38 -1.98
N LEU A 62 -21.55 22.01 -2.60
CA LEU A 62 -22.61 22.95 -2.92
C LEU A 62 -23.30 23.39 -1.62
N VAL A 63 -23.05 24.63 -1.22
CA VAL A 63 -23.67 25.25 -0.03
C VAL A 63 -24.93 25.98 -0.45
N VAL A 64 -26.06 25.59 0.13
CA VAL A 64 -27.35 26.28 -0.01
C VAL A 64 -27.63 26.94 1.33
N THR A 65 -27.79 28.26 1.39
CA THR A 65 -28.11 28.96 2.64
C THR A 65 -29.49 29.58 2.57
N ILE A 66 -30.26 29.45 3.66
CA ILE A 66 -31.61 29.99 3.79
C ILE A 66 -31.64 31.03 4.91
N ASP A 67 -31.89 32.29 4.56
CA ASP A 67 -32.02 33.37 5.54
C ASP A 67 -33.39 33.37 6.23
N LYS A 68 -33.52 34.11 7.35
CA LYS A 68 -34.77 34.28 8.12
C LYS A 68 -35.93 34.86 7.30
N GLU A 69 -35.63 35.48 6.18
CA GLU A 69 -36.56 36.07 5.23
C GLU A 69 -36.98 35.08 4.11
N ALA A 70 -36.65 33.79 4.27
CA ALA A 70 -36.86 32.72 3.28
C ALA A 70 -36.13 32.94 1.94
N LYS A 71 -35.10 33.78 1.95
CA LYS A 71 -34.22 34.03 0.82
C LYS A 71 -33.21 32.88 0.70
N ILE A 72 -33.16 32.27 -0.48
CA ILE A 72 -32.29 31.13 -0.77
C ILE A 72 -31.08 31.62 -1.55
N THR A 73 -29.89 31.24 -1.09
CA THR A 73 -28.63 31.54 -1.76
C THR A 73 -27.89 30.24 -2.06
N LEU A 74 -27.29 30.16 -3.25
CA LEU A 74 -26.42 29.07 -3.68
C LEU A 74 -24.99 29.62 -3.75
N GLY A 75 -24.18 29.30 -2.75
CA GLY A 75 -22.85 29.91 -2.54
C GLY A 75 -22.95 31.43 -2.31
N LYS A 76 -22.79 32.23 -3.37
CA LYS A 76 -22.86 33.71 -3.32
C LYS A 76 -23.99 34.30 -4.18
N ALA A 77 -24.76 33.45 -4.88
CA ALA A 77 -25.82 33.88 -5.77
C ALA A 77 -27.18 33.67 -5.12
N GLU A 78 -28.02 34.70 -5.11
CA GLU A 78 -29.43 34.57 -4.72
C GLU A 78 -30.22 33.86 -5.82
N VAL A 79 -30.98 32.83 -5.44
CA VAL A 79 -31.78 32.03 -6.37
C VAL A 79 -33.19 31.86 -5.83
N ASN A 80 -34.17 31.83 -6.74
CA ASN A 80 -35.53 31.44 -6.40
C ASN A 80 -35.64 29.90 -6.39
N GLN A 81 -36.53 29.34 -5.59
CA GLN A 81 -36.80 27.90 -5.46
C GLN A 81 -37.00 27.20 -6.82
N ALA A 82 -37.71 27.84 -7.75
CA ALA A 82 -37.91 27.30 -9.10
C ALA A 82 -36.59 27.18 -9.90
N ILE A 83 -35.70 28.16 -9.74
CA ILE A 83 -34.40 28.21 -10.43
C ILE A 83 -33.44 27.21 -9.78
N LEU A 84 -33.45 27.10 -8.45
CA LEU A 84 -32.67 26.13 -7.70
C LEU A 84 -33.00 24.70 -8.15
N PHE A 85 -34.29 24.36 -8.26
CA PHE A 85 -34.70 23.02 -8.71
C PHE A 85 -34.25 22.73 -10.14
N GLN A 86 -34.32 23.72 -11.04
CA GLN A 86 -33.81 23.57 -12.39
C GLN A 86 -32.29 23.40 -12.43
N GLN A 87 -31.55 24.12 -11.59
CA GLN A 87 -30.09 24.01 -11.50
C GLN A 87 -29.68 22.64 -10.95
N LEU A 88 -30.31 22.18 -9.87
CA LEU A 88 -30.08 20.84 -9.30
C LEU A 88 -30.49 19.72 -10.27
N SER A 89 -31.54 19.91 -11.07
CA SER A 89 -31.97 18.93 -12.07
C SER A 89 -31.06 18.88 -13.29
N LYS A 90 -30.40 19.98 -13.63
CA LYS A 90 -29.42 20.05 -14.72
C LYS A 90 -28.04 19.51 -14.32
N MET A 91 -27.76 19.40 -13.02
CA MET A 91 -26.52 18.79 -12.54
C MET A 91 -26.54 17.28 -12.79
N GLU A 92 -25.54 16.79 -13.51
CA GLU A 92 -25.35 15.37 -13.87
C GLU A 92 -25.40 14.46 -12.62
N GLU A 93 -25.90 13.24 -12.78
CA GLU A 93 -26.00 12.24 -11.69
C GLU A 93 -24.66 11.95 -10.98
N ALA A 94 -23.54 12.24 -11.64
CA ALA A 94 -22.21 12.16 -11.05
C ALA A 94 -21.98 13.15 -9.88
N LYS A 95 -22.60 14.34 -9.93
CA LYS A 95 -22.53 15.38 -8.87
C LYS A 95 -23.62 15.26 -7.82
N LYS A 96 -24.70 14.51 -8.08
CA LYS A 96 -25.74 14.20 -7.08
C LYS A 96 -25.22 13.39 -5.87
N LYS A 97 -24.00 12.86 -5.96
CA LYS A 97 -23.34 12.12 -4.88
C LYS A 97 -22.55 13.04 -3.92
N GLU A 98 -22.46 14.34 -4.22
CA GLU A 98 -21.81 15.31 -3.34
C GLU A 98 -22.76 15.71 -2.19
N PRO A 99 -22.26 15.80 -0.94
CA PRO A 99 -23.07 16.21 0.19
C PRO A 99 -23.51 17.69 0.03
N ILE A 100 -24.83 17.92 0.13
CA ILE A 100 -25.41 19.27 0.14
C ILE A 100 -25.47 19.76 1.58
N TYR A 101 -24.92 20.95 1.83
CA TYR A 101 -24.98 21.61 3.13
C TYR A 101 -26.05 22.70 3.10
N LEU A 102 -26.89 22.73 4.14
CA LEU A 102 -27.99 23.67 4.36
C LEU A 102 -27.66 24.69 5.47
#